data_AF-A0A401NVH6-F1
#
_entry.id   AF-A0A401NVH6-F1
#
_cell.length_a   1.000
_cell.length_b   1.000
_cell.length_c   1.000
_cell.angle_alpha   90.00
_cell.angle_beta   90.00
_cell.angle_gamma   90.00
#
_symmetry.space_group_name_H-M   'P 1'
#
loop_
_entity.id
_entity.type
_entity.pdbx_description
1 polymer ?
#
loop_
_entity_poly.entity_id
_entity_poly.type
_entity_poly.pdbx_seq_one_letter_code
_entity_poly.pdbx_strand_id
1 'polypeptide(L)'
;MASLLKIVPSLVGGSSRSLPSVCTVQRRDYAKKRIKAENPVVEMDGDEMTRVIWSFIKEKLILPNVDVELKYYDLGLPNRDRTADQVTIESALATQKYGVAVKCATITPDEARVEGK
;
A
#
# COMPACT_ATOMS: atom_id res chain seq x y z
N MET A 1 53.31 17.79 35.96
CA MET A 1 53.78 17.95 37.36
C MET A 1 53.12 19.19 37.94
N ALA A 2 52.64 19.06 39.19
CA ALA A 2 51.87 20.01 40.03
C ALA A 2 50.39 20.20 39.63
N SER A 3 49.42 19.55 40.30
CA SER A 3 48.91 19.79 41.68
C SER A 3 47.79 20.84 41.68
N LEU A 4 46.69 20.77 42.43
CA LEU A 4 46.14 19.83 43.40
C LEU A 4 44.67 20.25 43.63
N LEU A 5 43.88 19.32 44.18
CA LEU A 5 42.56 19.40 44.82
C LEU A 5 42.02 20.80 45.24
N LYS A 6 40.68 20.93 45.18
CA LYS A 6 39.77 21.15 46.34
C LYS A 6 38.31 20.97 45.91
N ILE A 7 37.61 19.93 46.41
CA ILE A 7 36.66 19.94 47.54
C ILE A 7 35.26 20.47 47.16
N VAL A 8 34.26 19.58 47.24
CA VAL A 8 32.80 19.80 47.20
C VAL A 8 32.35 20.40 48.54
N PRO A 9 31.30 21.24 48.62
CA PRO A 9 30.06 20.75 49.24
C PRO A 9 28.74 21.38 48.75
N SER A 10 27.65 20.70 49.10
CA SER A 10 26.34 21.25 49.50
C SER A 10 25.19 21.31 48.48
N LEU A 11 24.34 20.29 48.62
CA LEU A 11 22.89 20.25 48.42
C LEU A 11 22.15 21.58 48.66
N VAL A 12 21.43 22.04 47.64
CA VAL A 12 20.15 22.78 47.70
C VAL A 12 19.33 22.17 46.55
N GLY A 13 18.20 21.50 46.72
CA GLY A 13 17.07 21.88 47.57
C GLY A 13 16.12 22.79 46.78
N GLY A 14 15.58 22.33 45.64
CA GLY A 14 14.71 23.14 44.79
C GLY A 14 14.00 22.32 43.72
N SER A 15 12.92 21.66 44.12
CA SER A 15 11.98 20.98 43.22
C SER A 15 11.30 21.98 42.28
N SER A 16 11.83 22.17 41.07
CA SER A 16 10.99 22.58 39.94
C SER A 16 10.61 21.31 39.19
N ARG A 17 9.31 20.98 39.24
CA ARG A 17 8.75 19.87 38.48
C ARG A 17 9.02 20.17 37.01
N SER A 18 9.95 19.45 36.40
CA SER A 18 10.12 19.45 34.96
C SER A 18 8.78 19.04 34.35
N LEU A 19 8.18 19.92 33.55
CA LEU A 19 7.00 19.59 32.77
C LEU A 19 7.28 18.26 32.04
N PRO A 20 6.37 17.27 32.11
CA PRO A 20 6.58 16.03 31.38
C PRO A 20 6.74 16.38 29.90
N SER A 21 7.80 15.81 29.33
CA SER A 21 8.21 15.92 27.94
C SER A 21 7.00 16.02 27.03
N VAL A 22 6.91 17.14 26.29
CA VAL A 22 6.05 17.25 25.11
C VAL A 22 6.23 15.97 24.33
N CYS A 23 5.17 15.17 24.21
CA CYS A 23 5.15 14.03 23.31
C CYS A 23 5.33 14.61 21.91
N THR A 24 6.58 14.63 21.43
CA THR A 24 6.92 15.06 20.09
C THR A 24 6.27 14.06 19.16
N VAL A 25 5.09 14.40 18.66
CA VAL A 25 4.46 13.72 17.52
C VAL A 25 5.51 13.79 16.42
N GLN A 26 6.23 12.69 16.21
CA GLN A 26 7.26 12.62 15.18
C GLN A 26 6.55 12.78 13.84
N ARG A 27 6.55 13.99 13.29
CA ARG A 27 6.19 14.21 11.90
C ARG A 27 7.26 13.53 11.05
N ARG A 28 6.92 12.36 10.53
CA ARG A 28 7.73 11.70 9.52
C ARG A 28 7.65 12.55 8.26
N ASP A 29 8.76 13.17 7.89
CA ASP A 29 8.91 13.78 6.59
C ASP A 29 8.96 12.67 5.54
N TYR A 30 7.83 12.40 4.90
CA TYR A 30 7.80 11.54 3.72
C TYR A 30 8.51 12.30 2.60
N ALA A 31 9.70 11.81 2.22
CA ALA A 31 10.43 12.34 1.07
C ALA A 31 9.49 12.37 -0.14
N LYS A 32 9.35 13.55 -0.77
CA LYS A 32 8.46 13.79 -1.94
C LYS A 32 8.83 12.99 -3.20
N LYS A 33 9.80 12.08 -3.12
CA LYS A 33 10.25 11.25 -4.23
C LYS A 33 9.39 10.00 -4.28
N ARG A 34 8.82 9.70 -5.45
CA ARG A 34 8.06 8.46 -5.66
C ARG A 34 8.93 7.24 -5.39
N ILE A 35 8.36 6.26 -4.70
CA ILE A 35 8.99 4.97 -4.46
C ILE A 35 8.99 4.22 -5.80
N LYS A 36 10.14 3.78 -6.27
CA LYS A 36 10.25 2.99 -7.50
C LYS A 36 10.14 1.51 -7.18
N ALA A 37 9.19 0.83 -7.82
CA ALA A 37 9.13 -0.61 -7.80
C ALA A 37 10.10 -1.19 -8.84
N GLU A 38 10.92 -2.16 -8.44
CA GLU A 38 11.87 -2.84 -9.35
C GLU A 38 11.16 -3.85 -10.25
N ASN A 39 10.17 -4.56 -9.70
CA ASN A 39 9.42 -5.59 -10.42
C ASN A 39 8.03 -5.09 -10.79
N PRO A 40 7.50 -5.48 -11.96
CA PRO A 40 6.13 -5.18 -12.33
C PRO A 40 5.16 -5.96 -11.44
N VAL A 41 3.97 -5.38 -11.25
CA VAL A 41 2.89 -6.01 -10.49
C VAL A 41 1.76 -6.37 -11.45
N VAL A 42 1.23 -7.57 -11.31
CA VAL A 42 0.05 -8.00 -12.08
C VAL A 42 -1.20 -7.39 -11.45
N GLU A 43 -1.98 -6.70 -12.26
CA GLU A 43 -3.24 -6.08 -11.86
C GLU A 43 -4.39 -6.87 -12.46
N MET A 44 -5.25 -7.43 -11.62
CA MET A 44 -6.48 -8.10 -12.02
C MET A 44 -7.68 -7.23 -11.64
N ASP A 45 -8.32 -6.62 -12.64
CA ASP A 45 -9.48 -5.74 -12.44
C ASP A 45 -10.75 -6.55 -12.13
N GLY A 46 -11.71 -5.90 -11.47
CA GLY A 46 -12.90 -6.53 -10.91
C GLY A 46 -14.21 -6.08 -11.56
N ASP A 47 -15.30 -6.25 -10.81
CA ASP A 47 -16.67 -5.97 -11.26
C ASP A 47 -17.35 -4.83 -10.46
N GLU A 48 -18.39 -4.25 -11.08
CA GLU A 48 -19.32 -3.28 -10.49
C GLU A 48 -18.64 -2.14 -9.70
N MET A 49 -19.07 -1.92 -8.45
CA MET A 49 -18.58 -0.84 -7.60
C MET A 49 -17.11 -0.99 -7.23
N THR A 50 -16.60 -2.22 -7.16
CA THR A 50 -15.21 -2.46 -6.75
C THR A 50 -14.22 -2.02 -7.83
N ARG A 51 -14.58 -2.14 -9.11
CA ARG A 51 -13.81 -1.59 -10.25
C ARG A 51 -13.66 -0.07 -10.18
N VAL A 52 -14.73 0.62 -9.81
CA VAL A 52 -14.76 2.09 -9.66
C VAL A 52 -13.90 2.52 -8.47
N ILE A 53 -14.08 1.87 -7.31
CA ILE A 53 -13.29 2.15 -6.10
C ILE A 53 -11.80 1.87 -6.36
N TRP A 54 -11.47 0.80 -7.09
CA TRP A 54 -10.10 0.46 -7.43
C TRP A 54 -9.39 1.54 -8.24
N SER A 55 -10.07 2.07 -9.26
CA SER A 55 -9.56 3.20 -10.04
C SER A 55 -9.25 4.41 -9.16
N PHE A 56 -10.16 4.75 -8.23
CA PHE A 56 -9.92 5.83 -7.27
C PHE A 56 -8.74 5.58 -6.34
N ILE A 57 -8.58 4.36 -5.82
CA ILE A 57 -7.45 4.00 -4.95
C ILE A 57 -6.13 4.14 -5.72
N LYS A 58 -6.06 3.64 -6.97
CA LYS A 58 -4.87 3.75 -7.80
C LYS A 58 -4.47 5.20 -8.04
N GLU A 59 -5.41 6.03 -8.47
CA GLU A 59 -5.16 7.42 -8.85
C GLU A 59 -4.84 8.33 -7.66
N LYS A 60 -5.51 8.12 -6.52
CA LYS A 60 -5.36 9.01 -5.36
C LYS A 60 -4.26 8.58 -4.40
N LEU A 61 -4.02 7.27 -4.27
CA LEU A 61 -3.16 6.74 -3.22
C LEU A 61 -1.90 6.06 -3.76
N ILE A 62 -1.98 5.32 -4.88
CA ILE A 62 -0.85 4.51 -5.35
C ILE A 62 0.04 5.30 -6.33
N LEU A 63 -0.47 5.68 -7.49
CA LEU A 63 0.28 6.32 -8.57
C LEU A 63 0.95 7.67 -8.20
N PRO A 64 0.40 8.48 -7.28
CA PRO A 64 1.10 9.69 -6.83
C PRO A 64 2.37 9.39 -6.02
N ASN A 65 2.40 8.25 -5.32
CA ASN A 65 3.41 7.90 -4.33
C ASN A 65 4.38 6.81 -4.83
N VAL A 66 3.95 5.96 -5.77
CA VAL A 66 4.69 4.79 -6.25
C VAL A 66 4.76 4.82 -7.78
N ASP A 67 5.97 4.65 -8.30
CA ASP A 67 6.27 4.43 -9.72
C ASP A 67 6.42 2.92 -9.94
N VAL A 68 5.38 2.30 -10.50
CA VAL A 68 5.26 0.85 -10.69
C VAL A 68 4.73 0.53 -12.07
N GLU A 69 5.31 -0.48 -12.72
CA GLU A 69 4.77 -1.03 -13.96
C GLU A 69 3.64 -2.01 -13.63
N LEU A 70 2.45 -1.75 -14.16
CA LEU A 70 1.26 -2.59 -13.95
C LEU A 70 0.99 -3.44 -15.20
N LYS A 71 0.92 -4.76 -15.02
CA LYS A 71 0.47 -5.70 -16.06
C LYS A 71 -1.03 -5.93 -15.89
N TYR A 72 -1.82 -5.25 -16.70
CA TYR A 72 -3.27 -5.19 -16.56
C TYR A 72 -3.99 -6.38 -17.20
N TYR A 73 -4.91 -6.99 -16.46
CA TYR A 73 -5.83 -8.04 -16.89
C TYR A 73 -7.23 -7.71 -16.39
N ASP A 74 -8.21 -7.64 -17.31
CA ASP A 74 -9.62 -7.40 -16.95
C ASP A 74 -10.30 -8.73 -16.62
N LEU A 75 -10.55 -9.01 -15.34
CA LEU A 75 -11.29 -10.19 -14.88
C LEU A 75 -12.78 -9.87 -14.66
N GLY A 76 -13.28 -8.76 -15.20
CA GLY A 76 -14.69 -8.46 -15.21
C GLY A 76 -15.47 -9.53 -15.96
N LEU A 77 -16.69 -9.82 -15.50
CA LEU A 77 -17.55 -10.87 -16.01
C LEU A 77 -17.74 -10.81 -17.55
N PRO A 78 -18.00 -9.64 -18.18
CA PRO A 78 -18.13 -9.58 -19.64
C PRO A 78 -16.86 -10.01 -20.38
N ASN A 79 -15.69 -9.72 -19.82
CA ASN A 79 -14.43 -10.08 -20.46
C ASN A 79 -14.09 -11.57 -20.25
N ARG A 80 -14.41 -12.11 -19.08
CA ARG A 80 -14.29 -13.54 -18.80
C ARG A 80 -15.19 -14.36 -19.72
N ASP A 81 -16.45 -13.94 -19.90
CA ASP A 81 -17.37 -14.61 -20.84
C ASP A 81 -16.85 -14.54 -22.29
N ARG A 82 -16.41 -13.35 -22.74
CA ARG A 82 -15.86 -13.16 -24.09
C ARG A 82 -14.62 -13.99 -24.38
N THR A 83 -13.81 -14.25 -23.37
CA THR A 83 -12.55 -15.00 -23.50
C THR A 83 -12.68 -16.46 -23.10
N ALA A 84 -13.90 -16.95 -22.81
CA ALA A 84 -14.12 -18.29 -22.26
C ALA A 84 -13.22 -18.56 -21.03
N ASP A 85 -13.09 -17.55 -20.17
CA ASP A 85 -12.27 -17.51 -18.96
C ASP A 85 -10.74 -17.63 -19.18
N GLN A 86 -10.27 -17.57 -20.43
CA GLN A 86 -8.85 -17.62 -20.77
C GLN A 86 -8.04 -16.48 -20.12
N VAL A 87 -8.64 -15.30 -19.96
CA VAL A 87 -8.01 -14.15 -19.29
C VAL A 87 -7.63 -14.46 -17.84
N THR A 88 -8.42 -15.29 -17.15
CA THR A 88 -8.16 -15.71 -15.77
C THR A 88 -6.91 -16.57 -15.71
N ILE A 89 -6.74 -17.50 -16.65
CA ILE A 89 -5.55 -18.36 -16.77
C ILE A 89 -4.31 -17.53 -17.09
N GLU A 90 -4.42 -16.62 -18.06
CA GLU A 90 -3.31 -15.73 -18.45
C GLU A 90 -2.85 -14.86 -17.29
N SER A 91 -3.78 -14.31 -16.51
CA SER A 91 -3.47 -13.52 -15.32
C SER A 91 -2.77 -14.34 -14.24
N ALA A 92 -3.13 -15.61 -14.08
CA ALA A 92 -2.48 -16.53 -13.14
C ALA A 92 -1.05 -16.89 -13.60
N LEU A 93 -0.84 -17.14 -14.90
CA LEU A 93 0.48 -17.38 -15.48
C LEU A 93 1.38 -16.14 -15.38
N ALA A 94 0.82 -14.96 -15.60
CA ALA A 94 1.55 -13.70 -15.40
C ALA A 94 1.93 -13.53 -13.93
N THR A 95 1.04 -13.85 -13.00
CA THR A 95 1.33 -13.80 -11.56
C THR A 95 2.43 -14.77 -11.19
N GLN A 96 2.43 -15.98 -11.73
CA GLN A 96 3.51 -16.94 -11.54
C GLN A 96 4.85 -16.42 -12.06
N LYS A 97 4.84 -15.70 -13.20
CA LYS A 97 6.05 -15.12 -13.80
C LYS A 97 6.60 -13.93 -13.00
N TYR A 98 5.74 -13.04 -12.50
CA TYR A 98 6.15 -11.78 -11.87
C TYR A 98 6.15 -11.83 -10.33
N GLY A 99 5.54 -12.86 -9.74
CA GLY A 99 5.53 -13.16 -8.31
C GLY A 99 4.49 -12.41 -7.48
N VAL A 100 4.12 -11.18 -7.87
CA VAL A 100 3.17 -10.35 -7.13
C VAL A 100 1.99 -9.95 -8.01
N ALA A 101 0.79 -10.11 -7.46
CA ALA A 101 -0.45 -9.66 -8.06
C ALA A 101 -1.35 -8.94 -7.06
N VAL A 102 -2.17 -8.02 -7.57
CA VAL A 102 -3.26 -7.40 -6.84
C VAL A 102 -4.56 -7.70 -7.59
N LYS A 103 -5.52 -8.27 -6.86
CA LYS A 103 -6.80 -8.69 -7.43
C LYS A 103 -7.96 -7.93 -6.80
N CYS A 104 -8.80 -7.35 -7.65
CA CYS A 104 -10.08 -6.81 -7.26
C CYS A 104 -11.17 -7.90 -7.18
N ALA A 105 -12.22 -7.61 -6.40
CA ALA A 105 -13.33 -8.53 -6.24
C ALA A 105 -14.06 -8.70 -7.57
N THR A 106 -14.36 -9.95 -7.91
CA THR A 106 -15.01 -10.35 -9.16
C THR A 106 -16.30 -11.08 -8.82
N ILE A 107 -17.31 -10.95 -9.66
CA ILE A 107 -18.57 -11.68 -9.52
C ILE A 107 -18.37 -13.12 -9.98
N THR A 108 -18.88 -14.06 -9.19
CA THR A 108 -19.14 -15.43 -9.64
C THR A 108 -20.61 -15.50 -10.01
N PRO A 109 -20.96 -15.69 -11.29
CA PRO A 109 -22.36 -15.70 -11.71
C PRO A 109 -23.06 -16.92 -11.10
N ASP A 110 -24.21 -16.69 -10.48
CA ASP A 110 -25.18 -17.72 -10.13
C ASP A 110 -26.15 -17.96 -11.30
N GLU A 111 -26.90 -19.06 -11.25
CA GLU A 111 -27.87 -19.44 -12.30
C GLU A 111 -28.86 -18.30 -12.58
N ALA A 112 -29.28 -17.57 -11.54
CA ALA A 112 -30.14 -16.39 -11.67
C ALA A 112 -29.52 -15.22 -12.46
N ARG A 113 -28.20 -15.02 -12.39
CA ARG A 113 -27.49 -14.00 -13.20
C ARG A 113 -27.15 -14.47 -14.60
N VAL A 114 -27.20 -15.77 -14.86
CA VAL A 114 -27.08 -16.34 -16.22
C VAL A 114 -28.42 -16.24 -16.94
N GLU A 115 -29.54 -16.53 -16.27
CA GLU A 115 -30.89 -16.45 -16.84
C GLU A 115 -31.38 -15.01 -17.06
N GLY A 116 -30.83 -14.03 -16.32
CA GLY A 116 -31.15 -12.61 -16.48
C GLY A 116 -30.44 -11.89 -17.64
N LYS A 117 -29.66 -12.61 -18.46
CA LYS A 117 -28.98 -12.09 -19.65
C LYS A 117 -29.73 -12.37 -20.94
#